data_AF-A0A7R8D019-F1
#
_entry.id   AF-A0A7R8D019-F1
#
_cell.length_a   1.000
_cell.length_b   1.000
_cell.length_c   1.000
_cell.angle_alpha   90.00
_cell.angle_beta   90.00
_cell.angle_gamma   90.00
#
_symmetry.space_group_name_H-M   'P 1'
#
loop_
_entity.id
_entity.type
_entity.pdbx_description
1 polymer ?
#
loop_
_entity_poly.entity_id
_entity_poly.type
_entity_poly.pdbx_seq_one_letter_code
_entity_poly.pdbx_strand_id
1 'polypeptide(L)'
;MEKHADYFLRDYCGFYFPFFSNIRGFIQNKDLPNIHIVTYEEMKEDISLVIDKIVDFLEIPRLDPDHKKKLMEYISINQMRNNSAVNRKNYTGTGDFLNKGIVGNWKTMLTDETIKGFELWKTWIYRLTKKHPSLPMKNYDQMTCNKNIFNTTFE
;
A
#
# COMPACT_ATOMS: atom_id res chain seq x y z
N MET A 1 -10.31 -14.90 5.43
CA MET A 1 -9.62 -13.85 4.64
C MET A 1 -10.50 -13.36 3.50
N GLU A 2 -11.05 -14.27 2.69
CA GLU A 2 -11.95 -13.98 1.55
C GLU A 2 -13.05 -12.94 1.80
N LYS A 3 -13.82 -13.08 2.89
CA LYS A 3 -14.86 -12.09 3.25
C LYS A 3 -14.33 -10.65 3.34
N HIS A 4 -13.12 -10.47 3.89
CA HIS A 4 -12.50 -9.14 4.01
C HIS A 4 -11.94 -8.66 2.66
N ALA A 5 -11.46 -9.57 1.81
CA ALA A 5 -11.05 -9.24 0.45
C ALA A 5 -12.23 -8.76 -0.40
N ASP A 6 -13.40 -9.41 -0.28
CA ASP A 6 -14.64 -8.96 -0.93
C ASP A 6 -15.07 -7.56 -0.46
N TYR A 7 -14.98 -7.27 0.84
CA TYR A 7 -15.22 -5.92 1.35
C TYR A 7 -14.24 -4.89 0.77
N PHE A 8 -12.96 -5.24 0.66
CA PHE A 8 -11.95 -4.36 0.09
C PHE A 8 -12.23 -4.05 -1.38
N LEU A 9 -12.57 -5.07 -2.19
CA LEU A 9 -12.89 -4.90 -3.62
C LEU A 9 -14.13 -4.03 -3.87
N ARG A 10 -15.01 -3.90 -2.86
CA ARG A 10 -16.20 -3.04 -2.90
C ARG A 10 -16.00 -1.69 -2.21
N ASP A 11 -14.75 -1.36 -1.85
CA ASP A 11 -14.39 -0.17 -1.08
C ASP A 11 -15.13 -0.05 0.28
N TYR A 12 -15.56 -1.18 0.84
CA TYR A 12 -16.36 -1.27 2.06
C TYR A 12 -15.52 -1.67 3.29
N CYS A 13 -14.40 -0.98 3.49
CA CYS A 13 -13.45 -1.26 4.58
C CYS A 13 -13.32 -0.11 5.61
N GLY A 14 -14.25 0.84 5.59
CA GLY A 14 -14.37 1.89 6.60
C GLY A 14 -13.43 3.08 6.35
N PHE A 15 -12.74 3.55 7.40
CA PHE A 15 -11.92 4.75 7.32
C PHE A 15 -10.85 4.66 6.24
N TYR A 16 -10.61 5.79 5.56
CA TYR A 16 -9.60 5.94 4.50
C TYR A 16 -9.90 5.23 3.17
N PHE A 17 -11.08 4.62 3.00
CA PHE A 17 -11.57 4.14 1.71
C PHE A 17 -12.39 5.23 0.98
N PRO A 18 -12.51 5.17 -0.37
CA PRO A 18 -11.95 4.17 -1.29
C PRO A 18 -10.41 4.17 -1.40
N PHE A 19 -9.78 3.00 -1.57
CA PHE A 19 -8.31 2.87 -1.47
C PHE A 19 -7.56 3.75 -2.47
N PHE A 20 -7.92 3.67 -3.76
CA PHE A 20 -7.24 4.45 -4.79
C PHE A 20 -7.51 5.95 -4.68
N SER A 21 -8.68 6.35 -4.17
CA SER A 21 -9.00 7.75 -3.89
C SER A 21 -8.06 8.34 -2.85
N ASN A 22 -7.72 7.56 -1.83
CA ASN A 22 -6.85 7.96 -0.74
C ASN A 22 -5.42 8.27 -1.24
N ILE A 23 -4.87 7.40 -2.09
CA ILE A 23 -3.49 7.55 -2.58
C ILE A 23 -3.38 8.48 -3.81
N ARG A 24 -4.47 8.70 -4.55
CA ARG A 24 -4.45 9.48 -5.80
C ARG A 24 -3.92 10.89 -5.60
N GLY A 25 -4.28 11.56 -4.50
CA GLY A 25 -3.83 12.91 -4.21
C GLY A 25 -2.30 13.00 -4.16
N PHE A 26 -1.64 12.02 -3.54
CA PHE A 26 -0.18 11.94 -3.50
C PHE A 26 0.40 11.65 -4.88
N ILE A 27 -0.19 10.71 -5.64
CA ILE A 27 0.29 10.35 -6.99
C ILE A 27 0.19 11.54 -7.96
N GLN A 28 -0.89 12.31 -7.92
CA GLN A 28 -1.07 13.48 -8.78
C GLN A 28 -0.08 14.61 -8.47
N ASN A 29 0.41 14.65 -7.23
CA ASN A 29 1.34 15.67 -6.75
C ASN A 29 2.75 15.10 -6.54
N LYS A 30 3.06 13.92 -7.10
CA LYS A 30 4.34 13.22 -6.89
C LYS A 30 5.57 14.01 -7.31
N ASP A 31 5.38 15.01 -8.19
CA ASP A 31 6.45 15.85 -8.73
C ASP A 31 6.63 17.15 -7.91
N LEU A 32 5.83 17.36 -6.84
CA LEU A 32 6.05 18.47 -5.91
C LEU A 32 7.33 18.23 -5.09
N PRO A 33 8.15 19.26 -4.85
CA PRO A 33 9.44 19.12 -4.17
C PRO A 33 9.31 18.68 -2.71
N ASN A 34 8.14 18.81 -2.10
CA ASN A 34 7.85 18.43 -0.72
C ASN A 34 7.09 17.10 -0.61
N ILE A 35 7.04 16.29 -1.67
CA ILE A 35 6.43 14.96 -1.68
C ILE A 35 7.46 13.93 -2.14
N HIS A 36 7.71 12.94 -1.30
CA HIS A 36 8.51 11.76 -1.64
C HIS A 36 7.68 10.50 -1.45
N ILE A 37 7.45 9.77 -2.53
CA ILE A 37 6.69 8.52 -2.50
C ILE A 37 7.68 7.36 -2.43
N VAL A 38 7.48 6.50 -1.43
CA VAL A 38 8.22 5.25 -1.26
C VAL A 38 7.21 4.11 -1.25
N THR A 39 7.47 3.06 -2.03
CA THR A 39 6.66 1.84 -2.00
C THR A 39 7.23 0.83 -1.01
N TYR A 40 6.36 -0.03 -0.48
CA TYR A 40 6.79 -1.10 0.41
C TYR A 40 7.69 -2.11 -0.30
N GLU A 41 7.45 -2.34 -1.59
CA GLU A 41 8.23 -3.21 -2.46
C GLU A 41 9.66 -2.69 -2.64
N GLU A 42 9.85 -1.39 -2.91
CA GLU A 42 11.19 -0.77 -2.98
C GLU A 42 11.95 -0.92 -1.66
N MET A 43 11.29 -0.72 -0.51
CA MET A 43 11.90 -0.93 0.81
C MET A 43 12.36 -2.37 1.02
N LYS A 44 11.67 -3.33 0.40
CA LYS A 44 11.97 -4.76 0.51
C LYS A 44 13.03 -5.23 -0.48
N GLU A 45 13.10 -4.60 -1.63
CA GLU A 45 14.11 -4.85 -2.65
C GLU A 45 15.47 -4.27 -2.22
N ASP A 46 15.51 -2.99 -1.85
CA ASP A 46 16.74 -2.31 -1.42
C ASP A 46 16.45 -1.18 -0.41
N ILE A 47 16.42 -1.54 0.87
CA ILE A 47 16.24 -0.55 1.95
C ILE A 47 17.40 0.44 2.03
N SER A 48 18.61 0.06 1.59
CA SER A 48 19.78 0.93 1.61
C SER A 48 19.58 2.09 0.63
N LEU A 49 19.14 1.78 -0.59
CA LEU A 49 18.82 2.80 -1.60
C LEU A 49 17.64 3.67 -1.17
N VAL A 50 16.61 3.10 -0.53
CA VAL A 50 15.49 3.88 -0.02
C VAL A 50 15.93 4.86 1.08
N ILE A 51 16.79 4.44 2.01
CA ILE A 51 17.36 5.34 3.02
C ILE A 51 18.09 6.51 2.35
N ASP A 52 18.87 6.22 1.30
CA ASP A 52 19.57 7.26 0.55
C ASP A 52 18.58 8.25 -0.08
N LYS A 53 17.57 7.76 -0.81
CA LYS A 53 16.55 8.62 -1.41
C LYS A 53 15.84 9.52 -0.39
N ILE A 54 15.54 8.98 0.80
CA ILE A 54 14.92 9.75 1.90
C ILE A 54 15.88 10.81 2.44
N VAL A 55 17.15 10.48 2.64
CA VAL A 55 18.17 11.42 3.11
C VAL A 55 18.35 12.58 2.14
N ASP A 56 18.38 12.32 0.83
CA ASP A 56 18.45 13.37 -0.19
C ASP A 56 17.20 14.25 -0.18
N PHE A 57 16.03 13.63 -0.10
CA PHE A 57 14.76 14.34 -0.05
C PHE A 57 14.63 15.25 1.18
N LEU A 58 15.17 14.81 2.32
CA LEU A 58 15.21 15.61 3.54
C LEU A 58 16.35 16.64 3.56
N GLU A 59 17.20 16.68 2.53
CA GLU A 59 18.36 17.55 2.42
C GLU A 59 19.32 17.44 3.63
N ILE A 60 19.45 16.23 4.19
CA ILE A 60 20.35 15.96 5.32
C ILE A 60 21.64 15.28 4.84
N PRO A 61 22.75 15.37 5.60
CA PRO A 61 23.98 14.69 5.23
C PRO A 61 23.79 13.18 5.08
N ARG A 62 24.47 12.61 4.07
CA ARG A 62 24.55 11.17 3.89
C ARG A 62 25.04 10.48 5.16
N LEU A 63 24.41 9.35 5.47
CA LEU A 63 24.86 8.51 6.57
C LEU A 63 26.21 7.89 6.21
N ASP A 64 27.13 7.93 7.16
CA ASP A 64 28.32 7.10 7.13
C ASP A 64 27.94 5.61 6.97
N PRO A 65 28.72 4.80 6.23
CA PRO A 65 28.39 3.39 5.98
C PRO A 65 28.09 2.57 7.23
N ASP A 66 28.80 2.80 8.34
CA ASP A 66 28.57 2.06 9.59
C ASP A 66 27.28 2.51 10.27
N HIS A 67 26.98 3.80 10.25
CA HIS A 67 25.69 4.31 10.75
C HIS A 67 24.52 3.81 9.93
N LYS A 68 24.67 3.78 8.60
CA LYS A 68 23.64 3.26 7.70
C LYS A 68 23.41 1.77 7.94
N LYS A 69 24.48 0.99 8.11
CA LYS A 69 24.39 -0.44 8.46
C LYS A 69 23.65 -0.67 9.78
N LYS A 70 23.99 0.08 10.83
CA LYS A 70 23.30 0.02 12.13
C LYS A 70 21.83 0.39 12.02
N LEU A 71 21.50 1.43 11.24
CA LEU A 71 20.12 1.83 10.99
C LEU A 71 19.34 0.69 10.32
N MET A 72 19.86 0.09 9.25
CA MET A 72 19.23 -1.03 8.56
C MET A 72 18.97 -2.22 9.48
N GLU A 73 19.93 -2.54 10.37
CA GLU A 73 19.73 -3.59 11.37
C GLU A 73 18.59 -3.24 12.32
N TYR A 74 18.58 -2.02 12.86
CA TYR A 74 17.58 -1.55 13.82
C TYR A 74 16.15 -1.53 13.24
N ILE A 75 16.00 -1.13 11.98
CA ILE A 75 14.70 -1.12 11.28
C ILE A 75 14.35 -2.45 10.62
N SER A 76 15.18 -3.49 10.81
CA SER A 76 14.83 -4.83 10.36
C SER A 76 13.57 -5.31 11.10
N ILE A 77 12.71 -6.06 10.40
CA ILE A 77 11.44 -6.52 10.97
C ILE A 77 11.66 -7.36 12.24
N ASN A 78 12.74 -8.14 12.29
CA ASN A 78 13.08 -8.95 13.46
C ASN A 78 13.42 -8.07 14.68
N GLN A 79 14.22 -7.02 14.50
CA GLN A 79 14.53 -6.09 15.59
C GLN A 79 13.29 -5.28 16.00
N MET A 80 12.52 -4.75 15.03
CA MET A 80 11.32 -3.99 15.31
C MET A 80 10.26 -4.80 16.07
N ARG A 81 10.08 -6.10 15.78
CA ARG A 81 9.14 -6.97 16.53
C ARG A 81 9.45 -7.05 18.02
N ASN A 82 10.74 -7.01 18.37
CA ASN A 82 11.21 -7.11 19.74
C ASN A 82 11.32 -5.74 20.44
N ASN A 83 11.17 -4.64 19.68
CA ASN A 83 11.23 -3.29 20.21
C ASN A 83 9.85 -2.81 20.69
N SER A 84 9.69 -2.66 22.01
CA SER A 84 8.44 -2.21 22.65
C SER A 84 7.97 -0.82 22.22
N ALA A 85 8.87 0.05 21.72
CA ALA A 85 8.51 1.38 21.24
C ALA A 85 7.71 1.34 19.94
N VAL A 86 7.85 0.29 19.12
CA VAL A 86 7.24 0.21 17.78
C VAL A 86 6.38 -1.02 17.54
N ASN A 87 6.52 -2.09 18.33
CA ASN A 87 5.79 -3.34 18.11
C ASN A 87 4.31 -3.29 18.50
N ARG A 88 3.87 -2.22 19.17
CA ARG A 88 2.47 -1.95 19.57
C ARG A 88 1.74 -3.15 20.22
N LYS A 89 2.47 -4.03 20.93
CA LYS A 89 1.87 -5.21 21.58
C LYS A 89 0.78 -4.84 22.59
N ASN A 90 0.87 -3.67 23.22
CA ASN A 90 -0.11 -3.21 24.21
C ASN A 90 -1.38 -2.58 23.59
N TYR A 91 -1.41 -2.34 22.27
CA TYR A 91 -2.52 -1.68 21.57
C TYR A 91 -3.19 -2.59 20.53
N THR A 92 -2.65 -3.79 20.34
CA THR A 92 -3.21 -4.77 19.42
C THR A 92 -4.09 -5.74 20.20
N GLY A 93 -5.27 -6.06 19.64
CA GLY A 93 -6.15 -7.08 20.19
C GLY A 93 -5.56 -8.47 19.94
N THR A 94 -6.19 -9.26 19.08
CA THR A 94 -5.62 -10.54 18.64
C THR A 94 -4.63 -10.33 17.48
N GLY A 95 -3.34 -10.63 17.70
CA GLY A 95 -2.30 -10.68 16.67
C GLY A 95 -1.18 -9.65 16.84
N ASP A 96 -0.09 -9.82 16.09
CA ASP A 96 1.06 -8.91 16.11
C ASP A 96 0.88 -7.73 15.14
N PHE A 97 1.23 -6.52 15.59
CA PHE A 97 1.28 -5.33 14.71
C PHE A 97 2.29 -5.52 13.58
N LEU A 98 3.46 -6.09 13.89
CA LEU A 98 4.54 -6.37 12.96
C LEU A 98 4.50 -7.85 12.53
N ASN A 99 3.73 -8.12 11.47
CA ASN A 99 3.53 -9.47 10.94
C ASN A 99 4.73 -9.95 10.08
N LYS A 100 4.51 -10.86 9.11
CA LYS A 100 5.56 -11.52 8.30
C LYS A 100 6.51 -10.56 7.59
N GLY A 101 5.96 -9.49 7.02
CA GLY A 101 6.69 -8.51 6.23
C GLY A 101 7.37 -9.12 5.01
N ILE A 102 6.57 -9.72 4.14
CA ILE A 102 7.00 -10.40 2.92
C ILE A 102 6.13 -9.89 1.78
N VAL A 103 6.75 -9.48 0.68
CA VAL A 103 6.05 -9.08 -0.55
C VAL A 103 5.45 -10.33 -1.21
N GLY A 104 4.21 -10.21 -1.70
CA GLY A 104 3.57 -11.29 -2.46
C GLY A 104 2.92 -12.41 -1.63
N ASN A 105 2.97 -12.36 -0.29
CA ASN A 105 2.35 -13.38 0.56
C ASN A 105 0.81 -13.46 0.39
N TRP A 106 0.16 -12.46 -0.21
CA TRP A 106 -1.28 -12.53 -0.53
C TRP A 106 -1.62 -13.69 -1.47
N LYS A 107 -0.71 -14.09 -2.37
CA LYS A 107 -0.91 -15.20 -3.32
C LYS A 107 -1.08 -16.55 -2.65
N THR A 108 -0.55 -16.72 -1.44
CA THR A 108 -0.66 -17.97 -0.67
C THR A 108 -1.88 -18.00 0.24
N MET A 109 -2.59 -16.87 0.39
CA MET A 109 -3.66 -16.70 1.36
C MET A 109 -5.04 -16.42 0.72
N LEU A 110 -5.06 -16.07 -0.57
CA LEU A 110 -6.27 -15.76 -1.34
C LEU A 110 -6.50 -16.83 -2.42
N THR A 111 -7.76 -17.08 -2.76
CA THR A 111 -8.13 -17.94 -3.89
C THR A 111 -7.82 -17.29 -5.23
N ASP A 112 -7.60 -18.10 -6.27
CA ASP A 112 -7.37 -17.63 -7.64
C ASP A 112 -8.51 -16.72 -8.16
N GLU A 113 -9.75 -17.00 -7.76
CA GLU A 113 -10.92 -16.17 -8.09
C GLU A 113 -10.80 -14.76 -7.49
N THR A 114 -10.46 -14.67 -6.21
CA THR A 114 -10.29 -13.38 -5.53
C THR A 114 -9.09 -12.61 -6.08
N ILE A 115 -7.99 -13.30 -6.37
CA ILE A 115 -6.83 -12.73 -7.04
C ILE A 115 -7.22 -12.12 -8.39
N LYS A 116 -7.98 -12.86 -9.21
CA LYS A 116 -8.50 -12.35 -10.48
C LYS A 116 -9.37 -11.11 -10.28
N GLY A 117 -10.20 -11.09 -9.23
CA GLY A 117 -10.98 -9.91 -8.83
C GLY A 117 -10.12 -8.66 -8.59
N PHE A 118 -9.01 -8.79 -7.87
CA PHE A 118 -8.06 -7.69 -7.65
C PHE A 118 -7.40 -7.20 -8.94
N GLU A 119 -6.99 -8.11 -9.83
CA GLU A 119 -6.37 -7.72 -11.11
C GLU A 119 -7.36 -6.98 -12.02
N LEU A 120 -8.62 -7.41 -12.05
CA LEU A 120 -9.68 -6.72 -12.78
C LEU A 120 -9.98 -5.35 -12.18
N TRP A 121 -10.11 -5.26 -10.85
CA TRP A 121 -10.34 -3.99 -10.14
C TRP A 121 -9.22 -2.98 -10.40
N LYS A 122 -7.94 -3.41 -10.31
CA LYS A 122 -6.76 -2.59 -10.63
C LYS A 122 -6.80 -2.08 -12.06
N THR A 123 -7.09 -2.95 -13.03
CA THR A 123 -7.18 -2.60 -14.46
C THR A 123 -8.30 -1.58 -14.71
N TRP A 124 -9.47 -1.81 -14.10
CA TRP A 124 -10.62 -0.93 -14.21
C TRP A 124 -10.32 0.48 -13.67
N ILE A 125 -9.76 0.59 -12.46
CA ILE A 125 -9.36 1.88 -11.88
C ILE A 125 -8.34 2.60 -12.78
N TYR A 126 -7.34 1.89 -13.30
CA TYR A 126 -6.34 2.48 -14.18
C TYR A 126 -6.97 3.08 -15.45
N ARG A 127 -7.90 2.35 -16.09
CA ARG A 127 -8.59 2.84 -17.29
C ARG A 127 -9.48 4.05 -16.98
N LEU A 128 -10.20 4.02 -15.87
CA LEU A 128 -11.04 5.14 -15.45
C LEU A 128 -10.24 6.40 -15.16
N THR A 129 -9.15 6.28 -14.40
CA THR A 129 -8.30 7.42 -14.04
C THR A 129 -7.63 8.05 -15.25
N LYS A 130 -7.29 7.25 -16.28
CA LYS A 130 -6.83 7.74 -17.58
C LYS A 130 -7.90 8.49 -18.38
N LYS A 131 -9.14 7.98 -18.40
CA LYS A 131 -10.23 8.57 -19.20
C LYS A 131 -10.82 9.84 -18.56
N HIS A 132 -10.82 9.93 -17.23
CA HIS A 132 -11.39 11.05 -16.49
C HIS A 132 -10.46 11.57 -15.37
N PRO A 133 -9.32 12.18 -15.73
CA PRO A 133 -8.29 12.60 -14.77
C PRO A 133 -8.72 13.77 -13.86
N SER A 134 -9.80 14.48 -14.18
CA SER A 134 -10.34 15.63 -13.42
C SER A 134 -11.52 15.28 -12.51
N LEU A 135 -12.13 14.10 -12.64
CA LEU A 135 -13.28 13.74 -11.81
C LEU A 135 -12.84 13.37 -10.39
N PRO A 136 -13.42 13.99 -9.34
CA PRO A 136 -13.18 13.61 -7.96
C PRO A 136 -13.72 12.19 -7.73
N MET A 137 -12.92 11.31 -7.13
CA MET A 137 -13.33 9.91 -6.91
C MET A 137 -14.45 9.73 -5.88
N LYS A 138 -14.99 10.82 -5.32
CA LYS A 138 -16.08 10.81 -4.32
C LYS A 138 -17.42 10.30 -4.86
N ASN A 139 -17.61 10.21 -6.18
CA ASN A 139 -18.87 9.79 -6.80
C ASN A 139 -18.83 8.36 -7.39
N TYR A 140 -17.75 7.59 -7.17
CA TYR A 140 -17.63 6.25 -7.74
C TYR A 140 -18.30 5.13 -6.92
N ASP A 141 -18.72 5.43 -5.68
CA ASP A 141 -19.33 4.50 -4.71
C ASP A 141 -20.61 3.79 -5.21
N GLN A 142 -21.28 4.33 -6.24
CA GLN A 142 -22.48 3.72 -6.81
C GLN A 142 -22.20 2.67 -7.89
N MET A 143 -20.99 2.62 -8.45
CA MET A 143 -20.62 1.65 -9.50
C MET A 143 -19.81 0.46 -8.96
N THR A 144 -18.92 0.67 -7.99
CA THR A 144 -18.08 -0.41 -7.42
C THR A 144 -18.87 -1.43 -6.58
N CYS A 145 -20.07 -1.07 -6.10
CA CYS A 145 -20.92 -1.95 -5.30
C CYS A 145 -21.74 -2.97 -6.12
N ASN A 146 -21.80 -2.86 -7.45
CA ASN A 146 -22.56 -3.81 -8.25
C ASN A 146 -21.66 -4.95 -8.76
N LYS A 147 -21.79 -6.13 -8.14
CA LYS A 147 -21.23 -7.40 -8.63
C LYS A 147 -21.47 -7.65 -10.13
N ASN A 148 -22.49 -7.00 -10.70
CA ASN A 148 -22.87 -7.10 -12.11
C ASN A 148 -21.91 -6.39 -13.08
N ILE A 149 -21.05 -5.45 -12.65
CA ILE A 149 -20.15 -4.74 -13.58
C ILE A 149 -19.04 -5.66 -14.13
N PHE A 150 -18.55 -6.61 -13.35
CA PHE A 150 -17.60 -7.60 -13.87
C PHE A 150 -18.21 -8.52 -14.92
N ASN A 151 -19.55 -8.67 -14.93
CA ASN A 151 -20.27 -9.48 -15.91
C ASN A 151 -20.77 -8.70 -17.13
N THR A 152 -20.76 -7.35 -17.11
CA THR A 152 -21.34 -6.51 -18.17
C THR A 152 -20.35 -5.64 -18.93
N THR A 153 -19.04 -5.79 -18.69
CA THR A 153 -18.02 -4.97 -19.39
C THR A 153 -16.99 -5.78 -20.18
N PHE A 154 -17.33 -7.04 -20.53
CA PHE A 154 -16.57 -7.88 -21.45
C PHE A 154 -17.43 -8.32 -22.64
N GLU A 155 -18.04 -7.34 -23.29
CA GLU A 155 -18.32 -7.36 -24.74
C GLU A 155 -17.55 -6.20 -25.39
#